data_AF-A0A537NTV0-F1
#
_entry.id   AF-A0A537NTV0-F1
#
_cell.length_a   1.000
_cell.length_b   1.000
_cell.length_c   1.000
_cell.angle_alpha   90.00
_cell.angle_beta   90.00
_cell.angle_gamma   90.00
#
_symmetry.space_group_name_H-M   'P 1'
#
loop_
_entity.id
_entity.type
_entity.pdbx_description
1 polymer ?
#
loop_
_entity_poly.entity_id
_entity_poly.type
_entity_poly.pdbx_seq_one_letter_code
_entity_poly.pdbx_strand_id
1 'polypeptide(L)'
;MARTAALPILTAENGLTRYLEEIRRFPMLEPQDEFILAKRWREHGDRDAAHKLVTSHLRLVAKIAMGYRGYGLPISEVISEGNVGLMQAVKRFEPDKGFRLATYAMWWIKAAIQEYILRSWSLVKMGTTANQKKLFFNLRKAKSKISALEEGDLRPDQVKLIAKRLGVTEQDVIDMNRRLGGDVSLNAPIREDGDSGE
;
A
#
# COMPACT_ATOMS: atom_id res chain seq x y z
N MET A 1 -35.20 12.30 6.97
CA MET A 1 -33.95 13.07 6.78
C MET A 1 -32.83 12.10 6.46
N ALA A 2 -32.41 12.02 5.20
CA ALA A 2 -31.26 11.20 4.83
C ALA A 2 -30.00 11.89 5.37
N ARG A 3 -29.31 11.26 6.32
CA ARG A 3 -27.95 11.68 6.69
C ARG A 3 -27.12 11.62 5.42
N THR A 4 -26.68 12.76 4.92
CA THR A 4 -25.57 12.85 3.97
C THR A 4 -24.42 12.07 4.62
N ALA A 5 -24.14 10.87 4.12
CA ALA A 5 -23.14 10.00 4.73
C ALA A 5 -21.79 10.67 4.49
N ALA A 6 -21.29 11.40 5.49
CA ALA A 6 -19.94 11.93 5.43
C ALA A 6 -18.96 10.75 5.30
N LEU A 7 -17.90 10.92 4.50
CA LEU A 7 -16.86 9.90 4.40
C LEU A 7 -16.31 9.63 5.81
N PRO A 8 -16.16 8.35 6.20
CA PRO A 8 -15.66 8.01 7.52
C PRO A 8 -14.24 8.54 7.69
N ILE A 9 -14.00 9.25 8.80
CA ILE A 9 -12.72 9.91 9.09
C ILE A 9 -11.78 8.90 9.73
N LEU A 10 -10.60 8.73 9.15
CA LEU A 10 -9.50 7.94 9.72
C LEU A 10 -8.77 8.79 10.76
N THR A 11 -9.06 8.59 12.05
CA THR A 11 -8.25 9.14 13.16
C THR A 11 -7.21 8.11 13.63
N ALA A 12 -6.13 8.57 14.29
CA ALA A 12 -5.00 7.74 14.77
C ALA A 12 -5.45 6.49 15.56
N GLU A 13 -4.58 5.49 15.72
CA GLU A 13 -4.79 4.07 16.14
C GLU A 13 -6.18 3.67 16.69
N ASN A 14 -6.72 4.37 17.70
CA ASN A 14 -8.07 4.16 18.24
C ASN A 14 -9.22 4.40 17.22
N GLY A 15 -8.98 5.17 16.15
CA GLY A 15 -9.92 5.45 15.07
C GLY A 15 -9.99 4.38 14.00
N LEU A 16 -8.99 3.51 13.89
CA LEU A 16 -8.94 2.48 12.86
C LEU A 16 -10.07 1.46 13.03
N THR A 17 -10.29 0.97 14.25
CA THR A 17 -11.35 -0.01 14.53
C THR A 17 -12.72 0.56 14.17
N ARG A 18 -12.99 1.81 14.58
CA ARG A 18 -14.23 2.52 14.24
C ARG A 18 -14.40 2.67 12.73
N TYR A 19 -13.35 3.09 12.03
CA TYR A 19 -13.37 3.19 10.57
C TYR A 19 -13.69 1.84 9.91
N LEU A 20 -13.05 0.75 10.36
CA LEU A 20 -13.28 -0.59 9.82
C LEU A 20 -14.72 -1.07 10.07
N GLU A 21 -15.35 -0.67 11.17
CA GLU A 21 -16.77 -0.93 11.43
C GLU A 21 -17.68 -0.07 10.54
N GLU A 22 -17.38 1.21 10.36
CA GLU A 22 -18.16 2.13 9.53
C GLU A 22 -18.16 1.69 8.06
N ILE A 23 -17.00 1.33 7.50
CA ILE A 23 -16.92 0.90 6.09
C ILE A 23 -17.67 -0.41 5.82
N ARG A 24 -17.91 -1.24 6.85
CA ARG A 24 -18.70 -2.48 6.73
C ARG A 24 -20.20 -2.21 6.61
N ARG A 25 -20.67 -1.05 7.07
CA ARG A 25 -22.09 -0.66 7.01
C ARG A 25 -22.52 -0.25 5.60
N PHE A 26 -21.58 0.12 4.72
CA PHE A 26 -21.92 0.45 3.33
C PHE A 26 -22.30 -0.81 2.56
N PRO A 27 -23.43 -0.78 1.82
CA PRO A 27 -23.85 -1.91 1.01
C PRO A 27 -22.90 -2.12 -0.17
N MET A 28 -22.73 -3.38 -0.56
CA MET A 28 -22.03 -3.72 -1.80
C MET A 28 -22.96 -3.48 -2.98
N LEU A 29 -22.42 -2.91 -4.06
CA LEU A 29 -23.20 -2.63 -5.26
C LEU A 29 -23.26 -3.87 -6.17
N GLU A 30 -24.45 -4.13 -6.68
CA GLU A 30 -24.66 -5.06 -7.78
C GLU A 30 -24.04 -4.50 -9.08
N PRO A 31 -23.64 -5.36 -10.04
CA PRO A 31 -23.03 -4.92 -11.29
C PRO A 31 -23.85 -3.87 -12.05
N GLN A 32 -25.18 -4.00 -12.04
CA GLN A 32 -26.09 -3.08 -12.74
C GLN A 32 -26.11 -1.70 -12.08
N ASP A 33 -26.20 -1.65 -10.75
CA ASP A 33 -26.15 -0.39 -10.00
C ASP A 33 -24.81 0.32 -10.18
N GLU A 34 -23.71 -0.45 -10.15
CA GLU A 34 -22.36 0.05 -10.40
C GLU A 34 -22.26 0.71 -11.77
N PHE A 35 -22.82 0.08 -12.82
CA PHE A 35 -22.86 0.63 -14.17
C PHE A 35 -23.67 1.94 -14.24
N ILE A 36 -24.88 1.96 -13.66
CA ILE A 36 -25.75 3.14 -13.67
C ILE A 36 -25.09 4.31 -12.94
N LEU A 37 -24.52 4.06 -11.76
CA LEU A 37 -23.84 5.09 -10.97
C LEU A 37 -22.58 5.60 -11.69
N ALA A 38 -21.80 4.70 -12.30
CA ALA A 38 -20.60 5.08 -13.07
C ALA A 38 -20.95 5.94 -14.29
N LYS A 39 -22.02 5.61 -15.02
CA LYS A 39 -22.52 6.45 -16.12
C LYS A 39 -22.96 7.82 -15.63
N ARG A 40 -23.78 7.89 -14.58
CA ARG A 40 -24.24 9.17 -14.02
C ARG A 40 -23.09 10.07 -13.60
N TRP A 41 -22.08 9.50 -12.93
CA TRP A 41 -20.88 10.24 -12.57
C TRP A 41 -20.14 10.77 -13.81
N ARG A 42 -19.93 9.92 -14.83
CA ARG A 42 -19.15 10.27 -16.01
C ARG A 42 -19.85 11.27 -16.93
N GLU A 43 -21.16 11.11 -17.15
CA GLU A 43 -21.96 11.90 -18.10
C GLU A 43 -22.45 13.22 -17.47
N HIS A 44 -22.77 13.21 -16.17
CA HIS A 44 -23.42 14.34 -15.50
C HIS A 44 -22.61 14.92 -14.33
N GLY A 45 -21.46 14.32 -13.96
CA GLY A 45 -20.69 14.78 -12.80
C GLY A 45 -21.42 14.57 -11.46
N ASP A 46 -22.34 13.59 -11.40
CA ASP A 46 -23.15 13.29 -10.21
C ASP A 46 -22.27 12.88 -9.01
N ARG A 47 -22.09 13.82 -8.08
CA ARG A 47 -21.26 13.62 -6.88
C ARG A 47 -21.83 12.57 -5.94
N ASP A 48 -23.14 12.40 -5.88
CA ASP A 48 -23.77 11.37 -5.05
C ASP A 48 -23.53 9.98 -5.63
N ALA A 49 -23.52 9.88 -6.97
CA ALA A 49 -23.13 8.64 -7.64
C ALA A 49 -21.67 8.28 -7.37
N ALA A 50 -20.75 9.24 -7.49
CA ALA A 50 -19.34 9.04 -7.12
C ALA A 50 -19.17 8.64 -5.65
N HIS A 51 -19.90 9.29 -4.75
CA HIS A 51 -19.87 8.97 -3.33
C HIS A 51 -20.31 7.52 -3.04
N LYS A 52 -21.37 7.04 -3.68
CA LYS A 52 -21.83 5.64 -3.57
C LYS A 52 -20.82 4.64 -4.15
N LEU A 53 -20.21 4.97 -5.29
CA LEU A 53 -19.16 4.13 -5.88
C LEU A 53 -17.94 4.01 -4.98
N VAL A 54 -17.50 5.12 -4.37
CA VAL A 54 -16.35 5.12 -3.45
C VAL A 54 -16.69 4.36 -2.16
N THR A 55 -17.78 4.70 -1.49
CA THR A 55 -18.11 4.12 -0.17
C THR A 55 -18.35 2.61 -0.22
N SER A 56 -19.00 2.11 -1.28
CA SER A 56 -19.18 0.66 -1.50
C SER A 56 -17.86 -0.11 -1.65
N HIS A 57 -16.77 0.55 -2.05
CA HIS A 57 -15.48 -0.07 -2.33
C HIS A 57 -14.40 0.17 -1.27
N LEU A 58 -14.70 0.90 -0.17
CA LEU A 58 -13.72 1.16 0.91
C LEU A 58 -13.19 -0.13 1.57
N ARG A 59 -14.02 -1.18 1.62
CA ARG A 59 -13.63 -2.51 2.13
C ARG A 59 -12.51 -3.14 1.30
N LEU A 60 -12.52 -2.92 -0.02
CA LEU A 60 -11.45 -3.39 -0.91
C LEU A 60 -10.14 -2.66 -0.62
N VAL A 61 -10.20 -1.34 -0.42
CA VAL A 61 -9.02 -0.54 -0.06
C VAL A 61 -8.40 -1.04 1.24
N ALA A 62 -9.21 -1.20 2.28
CA ALA A 62 -8.75 -1.73 3.56
C ALA A 62 -8.09 -3.10 3.38
N LYS A 63 -8.72 -4.03 2.63
CA LYS A 63 -8.14 -5.36 2.37
C LYS A 63 -6.79 -5.29 1.66
N ILE A 64 -6.62 -4.40 0.68
CA ILE A 64 -5.35 -4.23 -0.05
C ILE A 64 -4.29 -3.63 0.88
N ALA A 65 -4.63 -2.56 1.60
CA ALA A 65 -3.71 -1.87 2.51
C ALA A 65 -3.17 -2.78 3.61
N MET A 66 -3.98 -3.72 4.12
CA MET A 66 -3.54 -4.69 5.13
C MET A 66 -2.38 -5.58 4.66
N GLY A 67 -2.25 -5.80 3.34
CA GLY A 67 -1.13 -6.53 2.74
C GLY A 67 0.19 -5.75 2.74
N TYR A 68 0.16 -4.45 3.03
CA TYR A 68 1.32 -3.57 3.16
C TYR A 68 1.66 -3.27 4.62
N ARG A 69 1.14 -4.05 5.57
CA ARG A 69 1.63 -4.03 6.95
C ARG A 69 3.09 -4.51 7.00
N GLY A 70 3.88 -3.95 7.90
CA GLY A 70 5.28 -4.36 8.12
C GLY A 70 6.35 -3.51 7.43
N TYR A 71 5.96 -2.43 6.72
CA TYR A 71 6.89 -1.39 6.24
C TYR A 71 7.16 -0.29 7.28
N GLY A 72 6.69 -0.43 8.53
CA GLY A 72 6.91 0.55 9.59
C GLY A 72 6.05 1.82 9.52
N LEU A 73 5.11 1.90 8.58
CA LEU A 73 4.22 3.05 8.42
C LEU A 73 2.85 2.82 9.09
N PRO A 74 2.21 3.87 9.65
CA PRO A 74 0.86 3.79 10.19
C PRO A 74 -0.14 3.27 9.16
N ILE A 75 -0.86 2.20 9.50
CA ILE A 75 -1.81 1.55 8.57
C ILE A 75 -2.97 2.49 8.18
N SER A 76 -3.35 3.42 9.05
CA SER A 76 -4.38 4.44 8.78
C SER A 76 -3.98 5.37 7.64
N GLU A 77 -2.70 5.74 7.53
CA GLU A 77 -2.18 6.58 6.45
C GLU A 77 -2.13 5.79 5.14
N VAL A 78 -1.70 4.53 5.19
CA VAL A 78 -1.71 3.62 4.03
C VAL A 78 -3.12 3.45 3.48
N ILE A 79 -4.13 3.27 4.35
CA ILE A 79 -5.54 3.19 3.93
C ILE A 79 -5.99 4.53 3.32
N SER A 80 -5.61 5.66 3.90
CA SER A 80 -5.99 6.99 3.41
C SER A 80 -5.46 7.23 1.99
N GLU A 81 -4.21 6.89 1.74
CA GLU A 81 -3.59 6.98 0.40
C GLU A 81 -4.24 5.98 -0.59
N GLY A 82 -4.59 4.78 -0.11
CA GLY A 82 -5.39 3.84 -0.89
C GLY A 82 -6.77 4.40 -1.27
N ASN A 83 -7.43 5.14 -0.38
CA ASN A 83 -8.71 5.79 -0.65
C ASN A 83 -8.56 6.90 -1.72
N VAL A 84 -7.47 7.66 -1.69
CA VAL A 84 -7.12 8.61 -2.76
C VAL A 84 -6.94 7.87 -4.09
N GLY A 85 -6.26 6.73 -4.10
CA GLY A 85 -6.15 5.87 -5.28
C GLY A 85 -7.50 5.39 -5.81
N LEU A 86 -8.41 4.98 -4.91
CA LEU A 86 -9.79 4.60 -5.29
C LEU A 86 -10.55 5.78 -5.91
N MET A 87 -10.45 6.99 -5.35
CA MET A 87 -11.09 8.18 -5.91
C MET A 87 -10.56 8.50 -7.31
N GLN A 88 -9.24 8.34 -7.54
CA GLN A 88 -8.64 8.49 -8.86
C GLN A 88 -9.14 7.43 -9.84
N ALA A 89 -9.34 6.18 -9.37
CA ALA A 89 -9.92 5.12 -10.18
C ALA A 89 -11.35 5.46 -10.61
N VAL A 90 -12.21 5.88 -9.68
CA VAL A 90 -13.61 6.26 -9.97
C VAL A 90 -13.67 7.42 -10.97
N LYS A 91 -12.75 8.39 -10.87
CA LYS A 91 -12.66 9.51 -11.83
C LYS A 91 -12.36 9.05 -13.27
N ARG A 92 -11.60 7.97 -13.44
CA ARG A 92 -11.13 7.48 -14.75
C ARG A 92 -11.81 6.19 -15.22
N PHE A 93 -12.77 5.69 -14.45
CA PHE A 93 -13.43 4.43 -14.73
C PHE A 93 -14.36 4.55 -15.93
N GLU A 94 -14.29 3.56 -16.83
CA GLU A 94 -15.11 3.49 -18.04
C GLU A 94 -16.06 2.28 -17.93
N PRO A 95 -17.36 2.50 -17.62
CA PRO A 95 -18.30 1.40 -17.40
C PRO A 95 -18.61 0.62 -18.68
N ASP A 96 -18.49 1.24 -19.86
CA ASP A 96 -18.79 0.63 -21.15
C ASP A 96 -17.80 -0.49 -21.54
N LYS A 97 -16.66 -0.61 -20.86
CA LYS A 97 -15.67 -1.67 -21.08
C LYS A 97 -16.06 -3.02 -20.48
N GLY A 98 -17.15 -3.11 -19.71
CA GLY A 98 -17.71 -4.36 -19.20
C GLY A 98 -16.95 -5.02 -18.04
N PHE A 99 -15.92 -4.37 -17.48
CA PHE A 99 -15.22 -4.86 -16.29
C PHE A 99 -15.75 -4.21 -15.02
N ARG A 100 -15.73 -4.94 -13.90
CA ARG A 100 -16.08 -4.42 -12.57
C ARG A 100 -15.14 -3.30 -12.14
N LEU A 101 -15.68 -2.28 -11.46
CA LEU A 101 -14.90 -1.18 -10.87
C LEU A 101 -13.80 -1.72 -9.95
N ALA A 102 -14.09 -2.74 -9.14
CA ALA A 102 -13.12 -3.37 -8.25
C ALA A 102 -11.85 -3.84 -8.97
N THR A 103 -11.99 -4.41 -10.18
CA THR A 103 -10.86 -4.90 -10.99
C THR A 103 -9.97 -3.76 -11.43
N TYR A 104 -10.58 -2.65 -11.88
CA TYR A 104 -9.86 -1.46 -12.32
C TYR A 104 -9.22 -0.72 -11.14
N ALA A 105 -9.98 -0.50 -10.06
CA ALA A 105 -9.57 0.24 -8.88
C ALA A 105 -8.40 -0.42 -8.15
N MET A 106 -8.29 -1.76 -8.19
CA MET A 106 -7.19 -2.48 -7.55
C MET A 106 -5.81 -1.97 -7.98
N TRP A 107 -5.63 -1.62 -9.25
CA TRP A 107 -4.37 -1.11 -9.78
C TRP A 107 -4.04 0.28 -9.23
N TRP A 108 -5.01 1.18 -9.22
CA TRP A 108 -4.88 2.53 -8.68
C TRP A 108 -4.61 2.55 -7.18
N ILE A 109 -5.33 1.70 -6.43
CA ILE A 109 -5.15 1.56 -4.98
C ILE A 109 -3.73 1.09 -4.67
N LYS A 110 -3.26 0.03 -5.35
CA LYS A 110 -1.90 -0.48 -5.17
C LYS A 110 -0.85 0.56 -5.55
N ALA A 111 -1.03 1.26 -6.67
CA ALA A 111 -0.08 2.28 -7.12
C ALA A 111 0.03 3.44 -6.11
N ALA A 112 -1.11 3.95 -5.62
CA ALA A 112 -1.15 5.02 -4.63
C ALA A 112 -0.46 4.61 -3.31
N ILE A 113 -0.77 3.41 -2.80
CA ILE A 113 -0.14 2.87 -1.60
C ILE A 113 1.36 2.68 -1.79
N GLN A 114 1.79 2.08 -2.92
CA GLN A 114 3.21 1.84 -3.18
C GLN A 114 4.00 3.14 -3.30
N GLU A 115 3.43 4.15 -3.95
CA GLU A 115 4.06 5.46 -4.07
C GLU A 115 4.15 6.17 -2.71
N TYR A 116 3.12 6.04 -1.87
CA TYR A 116 3.17 6.54 -0.49
C TYR A 116 4.30 5.89 0.32
N ILE A 117 4.39 4.56 0.27
CA ILE A 117 5.40 3.81 1.02
C ILE A 117 6.80 4.20 0.56
N LEU A 118 7.06 4.23 -0.75
CA LEU A 118 8.38 4.59 -1.28
C LEU A 118 8.79 6.02 -0.91
N ARG A 119 7.83 6.95 -0.81
CA ARG A 119 8.07 8.34 -0.45
C ARG A 119 8.32 8.53 1.05
N SER A 120 7.70 7.71 1.89
CA SER A 120 7.62 7.96 3.35
C SER A 120 8.42 6.96 4.18
N TRP A 121 8.99 5.91 3.57
CA TRP A 121 9.68 4.83 4.29
C TRP A 121 11.04 5.23 4.88
N SER A 122 11.77 6.16 4.24
CA SER A 122 13.05 6.69 4.72
C SER A 122 13.11 8.20 4.51
N LEU A 123 13.81 8.89 5.40
CA LEU A 123 14.15 10.31 5.29
C LEU A 123 14.97 10.57 4.02
N VAL A 124 15.79 9.61 3.61
CA VAL A 124 16.57 9.69 2.38
C VAL A 124 15.76 9.07 1.24
N LYS A 125 15.40 9.91 0.27
CA LYS A 125 14.62 9.49 -0.89
C LYS A 125 15.31 8.35 -1.64
N MET A 126 14.62 7.21 -1.74
CA MET A 126 15.08 6.10 -2.55
C MET A 126 14.93 6.40 -4.05
N GLY A 127 15.87 5.90 -4.86
CA GLY A 127 15.74 5.94 -6.31
C GLY A 127 14.49 5.20 -6.79
N THR A 128 13.85 5.74 -7.82
CA THR A 128 12.53 5.28 -8.30
C THR A 128 12.62 4.38 -9.54
N THR A 129 13.76 3.75 -9.80
CA THR A 129 13.90 2.87 -10.97
C THR A 129 13.01 1.64 -10.83
N ALA A 130 12.58 1.06 -11.95
CA ALA A 130 11.71 -0.11 -11.95
C ALA A 130 12.33 -1.29 -11.15
N ASN A 131 13.64 -1.49 -11.28
CA ASN A 131 14.39 -2.53 -10.55
C ASN A 131 14.40 -2.25 -9.05
N GLN A 132 14.65 -0.99 -8.64
CA GLN A 132 14.66 -0.60 -7.23
C GLN A 132 13.28 -0.74 -6.60
N LYS A 133 12.20 -0.27 -7.25
CA LYS A 133 10.82 -0.49 -6.76
C LYS A 133 10.50 -1.98 -6.64
N LYS A 134 10.89 -2.79 -7.63
CA LYS A 134 10.66 -4.24 -7.60
C LYS A 134 11.39 -4.92 -6.45
N LEU A 135 12.65 -4.55 -6.20
CA LEU A 135 13.43 -5.07 -5.10
C LEU A 135 12.86 -4.62 -3.75
N PHE A 136 12.54 -3.34 -3.58
CA PHE A 136 11.97 -2.81 -2.34
C PHE A 136 10.76 -3.62 -1.83
N PHE A 137 9.79 -3.91 -2.71
CA PHE A 137 8.58 -4.64 -2.31
C PHE A 137 8.74 -6.17 -2.24
N ASN A 138 9.73 -6.75 -2.92
CA ASN A 138 9.83 -8.21 -3.05
C ASN A 138 11.08 -8.84 -2.42
N LEU A 139 12.09 -8.04 -2.04
CA LEU A 139 13.38 -8.55 -1.53
C LEU A 139 13.18 -9.32 -0.22
N ARG A 140 12.40 -8.80 0.73
CA ARG A 140 12.09 -9.51 1.98
C ARG A 140 11.42 -10.87 1.72
N LYS A 141 10.47 -10.92 0.77
CA LYS A 141 9.81 -12.17 0.37
C LYS A 141 10.77 -13.12 -0.34
N ALA A 142 11.74 -12.60 -1.10
CA ALA A 142 12.76 -13.40 -1.74
C ALA A 142 13.75 -13.99 -0.71
N LYS A 143 14.24 -13.17 0.25
CA LYS A 143 15.09 -13.58 1.38
C LYS A 143 14.43 -14.68 2.22
N SER A 144 13.15 -14.50 2.55
CA SER A 144 12.36 -15.48 3.32
C SER A 144 12.28 -16.86 2.64
N LYS A 145 12.20 -16.92 1.31
CA LYS A 145 12.13 -18.20 0.58
C LYS A 145 13.44 -18.99 0.56
N ILE A 146 14.56 -18.35 0.89
CA ILE A 146 15.89 -18.94 0.88
C ILE A 146 16.51 -18.96 2.28
N SER A 147 15.68 -18.74 3.31
CA SER A 147 16.09 -18.64 4.73
C SER A 147 17.21 -17.64 5.00
N ALA A 148 17.40 -16.64 4.12
CA ALA A 148 18.41 -15.60 4.26
C ALA A 148 17.84 -14.38 4.99
N LEU A 149 17.12 -14.58 6.09
CA LEU A 149 16.49 -13.49 6.85
C LEU A 149 17.46 -12.79 7.82
N GLU A 150 18.68 -13.29 7.94
CA GLU A 150 19.71 -12.73 8.80
C GLU A 150 20.01 -11.26 8.46
N GLU A 151 20.34 -10.51 9.51
CA GLU A 151 20.81 -9.14 9.43
C GLU A 151 22.28 -9.15 8.96
N GLY A 152 22.58 -8.35 7.94
CA GLY A 152 23.91 -8.30 7.33
C GLY A 152 23.91 -8.44 5.81
N ASP A 153 25.11 -8.55 5.25
CA ASP A 153 25.34 -8.72 3.82
C ASP A 153 24.93 -10.14 3.36
N LEU A 154 24.29 -10.21 2.21
CA LEU A 154 23.86 -11.47 1.60
C LEU A 154 25.08 -12.24 1.06
N ARG A 155 25.06 -13.57 1.21
CA ARG A 155 26.08 -14.43 0.62
C ARG A 155 26.03 -14.35 -0.92
N PRO A 156 27.17 -14.47 -1.64
CA PRO A 156 27.20 -14.30 -3.10
C PRO A 156 26.24 -15.23 -3.88
N ASP A 157 26.03 -16.45 -3.40
CA ASP A 157 25.07 -17.42 -3.97
C ASP A 157 23.62 -16.97 -3.79
N GLN A 158 23.28 -16.37 -2.63
CA GLN A 158 21.96 -15.82 -2.35
C GLN A 158 21.67 -14.61 -3.24
N VAL A 159 22.65 -13.72 -3.41
CA VAL A 159 22.55 -12.55 -4.29
C VAL A 159 22.25 -12.98 -5.73
N LYS A 160 23.03 -13.93 -6.27
CA LYS A 160 22.82 -14.50 -7.62
C LYS A 160 21.43 -15.07 -7.81
N LEU A 161 20.95 -15.85 -6.85
CA LEU A 161 19.63 -16.46 -6.91
C LEU A 161 18.50 -15.42 -6.90
N ILE A 162 18.61 -14.40 -6.03
CA ILE A 162 17.63 -13.32 -5.94
C ILE A 162 17.65 -12.47 -7.22
N ALA A 163 18.83 -12.10 -7.71
CA ALA A 163 19.02 -11.32 -8.93
C ALA A 163 18.37 -12.01 -10.13
N LYS A 164 18.64 -13.31 -10.33
CA LYS A 164 18.02 -14.12 -11.38
C LYS A 164 16.51 -14.21 -11.25
N ARG A 165 16.00 -14.41 -10.03
CA ARG A 165 14.55 -14.54 -9.76
C ARG A 165 13.79 -13.24 -9.99
N LEU A 166 14.39 -12.11 -9.62
CA LEU A 166 13.79 -10.79 -9.74
C LEU A 166 14.17 -10.10 -11.06
N GLY A 167 15.05 -10.68 -11.88
CA GLY A 167 15.47 -10.10 -13.16
C GLY A 167 16.14 -8.74 -13.00
N VAL A 168 17.03 -8.62 -12.00
CA VAL A 168 17.79 -7.40 -11.67
C VAL A 168 19.27 -7.74 -11.57
N THR A 169 20.14 -6.73 -11.47
CA THR A 169 21.59 -6.98 -11.32
C THR A 169 21.93 -7.45 -9.91
N GLU A 170 23.05 -8.18 -9.76
CA GLU A 170 23.57 -8.56 -8.44
C GLU A 170 23.89 -7.33 -7.59
N GLN A 171 24.43 -6.28 -8.22
CA GLN A 171 24.71 -5.01 -7.56
C GLN A 171 23.43 -4.34 -7.02
N ASP A 172 22.35 -4.31 -7.79
CA ASP A 172 21.07 -3.75 -7.33
C ASP A 172 20.56 -4.49 -6.07
N VAL A 173 20.77 -5.81 -5.98
CA VAL A 173 20.37 -6.61 -4.82
C VAL A 173 21.21 -6.27 -3.58
N ILE A 174 22.53 -6.15 -3.75
CA ILE A 174 23.45 -5.78 -2.66
C ILE A 174 23.12 -4.39 -2.14
N ASP A 175 23.02 -3.42 -3.05
CA ASP A 175 22.72 -2.03 -2.72
C ASP A 175 21.36 -1.91 -2.03
N MET A 176 20.34 -2.62 -2.52
CA MET A 176 19.03 -2.62 -1.88
C MET A 176 19.06 -3.29 -0.50
N ASN A 177 19.76 -4.42 -0.33
CA ASN A 177 19.82 -5.11 0.97
C ASN A 177 20.43 -4.20 2.05
N ARG A 178 21.50 -3.46 1.71
CA ARG A 178 22.11 -2.49 2.62
C ARG A 178 21.17 -1.32 2.93
N ARG A 179 20.48 -0.78 1.92
CA ARG A 179 19.52 0.32 2.10
C ARG A 179 18.31 -0.06 2.95
N LEU A 180 17.83 -1.29 2.84
CA LEU A 180 16.70 -1.76 3.65
C LEU A 180 17.00 -1.89 5.15
N GLY A 181 18.24 -1.66 5.59
CA GLY A 181 18.61 -1.53 7.00
C GLY A 181 17.90 -0.37 7.72
N GLY A 182 17.35 0.59 6.97
CA GLY A 182 16.54 1.68 7.51
C GLY A 182 17.36 2.81 8.12
N ASP A 183 16.64 3.85 8.57
CA ASP A 183 17.25 5.02 9.21
C ASP A 183 17.34 4.79 10.72
N VAL A 184 18.48 5.14 11.33
CA VAL A 184 18.69 5.07 12.77
C VAL A 184 18.70 6.46 13.39
N SER A 185 18.06 6.60 14.55
CA SER A 185 18.04 7.86 15.29
C SER A 185 19.39 8.09 15.97
N LEU A 186 19.97 9.28 15.80
CA LEU A 186 21.15 9.72 16.55
C LEU A 186 20.88 9.87 18.05
N ASN A 187 19.61 10.00 18.45
CA ASN A 187 19.19 10.08 19.85
C ASN A 187 18.84 8.71 20.44
N ALA A 188 18.99 7.62 19.68
CA ALA A 188 18.78 6.29 20.23
C ALA A 188 19.80 6.04 21.36
N PRO A 189 19.36 5.62 22.55
CA PRO A 189 20.29 5.32 23.63
C PRO A 189 21.23 4.22 23.17
N ILE A 190 22.54 4.51 23.21
CA ILE A 190 23.55 3.48 23.02
C ILE A 190 23.42 2.55 24.22
N ARG A 191 22.99 1.31 24.00
CA ARG A 191 23.20 0.27 25.01
C ARG A 191 24.71 0.12 25.13
N GLU A 192 25.28 0.57 26.23
CA GLU A 192 26.53 0.00 26.69
C GLU A 192 26.24 -1.48 26.88
N ASP A 193 26.74 -2.31 25.96
CA ASP A 193 26.82 -3.73 26.20
C ASP A 193 27.65 -3.86 27.47
N GLY A 194 26.96 -4.21 28.56
CA GLY A 194 27.57 -4.39 29.86
C GLY A 194 28.73 -5.35 29.71
N ASP A 195 29.91 -4.84 30.00
CA ASP A 195 31.08 -5.62 30.35
C ASP A 195 30.72 -6.45 31.60
N SER A 196 30.02 -7.56 31.40
CA SER A 196 29.93 -8.64 32.37
C SER A 196 31.20 -9.47 32.23
N GLY A 197 32.31 -8.83 32.58
CA GLY A 197 33.60 -9.44 32.82
C GLY A 197 33.93 -9.30 34.31
N GLU A 198 33.32 -10.16 35.13
CA GLU A 198 33.89 -10.75 36.35
C GLU A 198 32.98 -11.88 36.87
#